data_AF-A0A7C4BW13-F1
#
_entry.id   AF-A0A7C4BW13-F1
#
_cell.length_a   1.000
_cell.length_b   1.000
_cell.length_c   1.000
_cell.angle_alpha   90.00
_cell.angle_beta   90.00
_cell.angle_gamma   90.00
#
_symmetry.space_group_name_H-M   'P 1'
#
loop_
_entity.id
_entity.type
_entity.pdbx_description
1 polymer ?
#
loop_
_entity_poly.entity_id
_entity_poly.type
_entity_poly.pdbx_seq_one_letter_code
_entity_poly.pdbx_strand_id
1 'polypeptide(L)'
;MMSAILNGRPLRFEVLGAHDAMLDETGRAPVREILNRYCGGDLPLLLLTDCDLSLPGCRSLFGYADRRRRVAVLSTFRLRGAGDDALRRRIANVAAHELGHLDGRAHCSRPDCVMHPARNPAEVDARSMDLCARCQAGTSRRWRALAALAALLFAVFALDAAIQALHSRPKPFSWRQDGPSAAVLYHREPVLRLAGAERARAAVQALNALFFHLSPPRLEVVHQSGGAAVRAGHALLIELTPADAADGDALRLARDFAERVEPLLQGKGTDTEGCPSCHIHRIREVEEAARLRVKLWR
;
A
#
# COMPACT_ATOMS: atom_id res chain seq x y z
N MET A 1 -0.57 -5.06 19.83
CA MET A 1 -1.04 -6.34 19.26
C MET A 1 -2.52 -6.48 19.59
N MET A 2 -3.41 -6.44 18.60
CA MET A 2 -4.87 -6.46 18.83
C MET A 2 -5.42 -7.88 18.61
N SER A 3 -6.38 -8.31 19.44
CA SER A 3 -6.90 -9.68 19.44
C SER A 3 -8.40 -9.70 19.11
N ALA A 4 -8.81 -10.46 18.08
CA ALA A 4 -10.21 -10.89 17.88
C ALA A 4 -10.36 -12.36 18.29
N ILE A 5 -11.44 -13.09 17.95
CA ILE A 5 -11.54 -14.54 18.17
C ILE A 5 -12.01 -15.23 16.86
N LEU A 6 -11.38 -16.34 16.46
CA LEU A 6 -11.81 -17.27 15.40
C LEU A 6 -11.84 -18.70 15.98
N ASN A 7 -12.95 -19.41 15.85
CA ASN A 7 -13.16 -20.77 16.38
C ASN A 7 -12.92 -20.95 17.90
N GLY A 8 -13.06 -19.88 18.69
CA GLY A 8 -12.81 -19.89 20.13
C GLY A 8 -11.34 -19.66 20.51
N ARG A 9 -10.49 -19.30 19.53
CA ARG A 9 -9.10 -18.91 19.72
C ARG A 9 -8.88 -17.46 19.29
N PRO A 10 -8.00 -16.70 19.94
CA PRO A 10 -7.74 -15.32 19.54
C PRO A 10 -7.28 -15.18 18.06
N LEU A 11 -7.68 -14.12 17.36
CA LEU A 11 -7.22 -13.76 16.01
C LEU A 11 -6.14 -12.69 16.15
N ARG A 12 -4.98 -12.90 15.54
CA ARG A 12 -3.93 -11.89 15.46
C ARG A 12 -4.18 -10.96 14.28
N PHE A 13 -3.93 -9.68 14.49
CA PHE A 13 -4.03 -8.66 13.45
C PHE A 13 -2.75 -7.83 13.39
N GLU A 14 -2.24 -7.62 12.17
CA GLU A 14 -1.05 -6.82 11.91
C GLU A 14 -1.25 -5.95 10.66
N VAL A 15 -0.75 -4.72 10.71
CA VAL A 15 -0.73 -3.81 9.55
C VAL A 15 0.64 -3.91 8.89
N LEU A 16 0.65 -4.25 7.61
CA LEU A 16 1.85 -4.30 6.78
C LEU A 16 2.04 -2.97 6.06
N GLY A 17 3.18 -2.33 6.29
CA GLY A 17 3.63 -1.24 5.42
C GLY A 17 4.13 -1.76 4.07
N ALA A 18 4.35 -0.86 3.13
CA ALA A 18 4.94 -1.19 1.82
C ALA A 18 6.29 -1.91 1.93
N HIS A 19 7.07 -1.57 2.96
CA HIS A 19 8.30 -2.26 3.30
C HIS A 19 8.07 -3.77 3.57
N ASP A 20 7.10 -4.09 4.41
CA ASP A 20 6.83 -5.47 4.80
C ASP A 20 6.16 -6.25 3.65
N ALA A 21 5.60 -5.54 2.67
CA ALA A 21 4.90 -6.12 1.53
C ALA A 21 5.83 -6.58 0.37
N MET A 22 7.09 -6.11 0.30
CA MET A 22 8.09 -6.43 -0.75
C MET A 22 7.54 -6.36 -2.17
N LEU A 23 7.27 -5.15 -2.66
CA LEU A 23 6.65 -4.94 -3.97
C LEU A 23 7.44 -5.61 -5.11
N ASP A 24 6.71 -6.19 -6.06
CA ASP A 24 7.23 -6.74 -7.30
C ASP A 24 7.59 -5.64 -8.31
N GLU A 25 8.08 -6.05 -9.47
CA GLU A 25 8.43 -5.18 -10.60
C GLU A 25 7.29 -4.26 -11.08
N THR A 26 6.04 -4.60 -10.76
CA THR A 26 4.87 -3.80 -11.11
C THR A 26 4.41 -2.87 -9.98
N GLY A 27 5.17 -2.79 -8.89
CA GLY A 27 4.81 -2.01 -7.70
C GLY A 27 3.68 -2.63 -6.89
N ARG A 28 3.41 -3.92 -7.05
CA ARG A 28 2.35 -4.66 -6.34
C ARG A 28 2.97 -5.64 -5.36
N ALA A 29 2.34 -5.85 -4.22
CA ALA A 29 2.80 -6.76 -3.20
C ALA A 29 2.48 -8.23 -3.59
N PRO A 30 3.50 -9.07 -3.84
CA PRO A 30 3.31 -10.46 -4.21
C PRO A 30 2.80 -11.26 -3.01
N VAL A 31 1.56 -11.71 -3.11
CA VAL A 31 0.86 -12.43 -2.04
C VAL A 31 1.65 -13.64 -1.54
N ARG A 32 2.32 -14.37 -2.45
CA ARG A 32 3.12 -15.55 -2.07
C ARG A 32 4.28 -15.18 -1.15
N GLU A 33 4.98 -14.08 -1.41
CA GLU A 33 6.12 -13.65 -0.58
C GLU A 33 5.67 -13.07 0.76
N ILE A 34 4.52 -12.40 0.78
CA ILE A 34 3.89 -12.01 2.05
C ILE A 34 3.62 -13.28 2.86
N LEU A 35 2.84 -14.23 2.34
CA LEU A 35 2.43 -15.41 3.11
C LEU A 35 3.60 -16.33 3.46
N ASN A 36 4.68 -16.36 2.68
CA ASN A 36 5.88 -17.12 3.05
C ASN A 36 6.55 -16.64 4.34
N ARG A 37 6.42 -15.36 4.68
CA ARG A 37 7.04 -14.73 5.86
C ARG A 37 6.19 -14.82 7.12
N TYR A 38 4.89 -15.08 6.97
CA TYR A 38 3.96 -15.13 8.09
C TYR A 38 3.43 -16.55 8.29
N CYS A 39 3.27 -16.92 9.55
CA CYS A 39 2.58 -18.14 9.95
C CYS A 39 1.67 -17.78 11.13
N GLY A 40 0.40 -18.16 11.05
CA GLY A 40 -0.54 -17.95 12.16
C GLY A 40 -0.19 -18.79 13.39
N GLY A 41 0.49 -19.93 13.20
CA GLY A 41 0.75 -20.88 14.28
C GLY A 41 -0.57 -21.37 14.89
N ASP A 42 -0.77 -21.15 16.18
CA ASP A 42 -1.97 -21.55 16.91
C ASP A 42 -3.19 -20.66 16.68
N LEU A 43 -2.98 -19.44 16.19
CA LEU A 43 -4.00 -18.42 15.98
C LEU A 43 -4.05 -18.04 14.50
N PRO A 44 -5.21 -17.72 13.92
CA PRO A 44 -5.21 -17.14 12.57
C PRO A 44 -4.61 -15.73 12.62
N LEU A 45 -3.98 -15.31 11.53
CA LEU A 45 -3.39 -13.98 11.36
C LEU A 45 -4.04 -13.29 10.16
N LEU A 46 -4.58 -12.08 10.38
CA LEU A 46 -5.07 -11.21 9.33
C LEU A 46 -4.13 -10.01 9.16
N LEU A 47 -3.61 -9.85 7.96
CA LEU A 47 -2.68 -8.80 7.54
C LEU A 47 -3.45 -7.74 6.76
N LEU A 48 -3.27 -6.47 7.09
CA LEU A 48 -3.85 -5.33 6.37
C LEU A 48 -2.75 -4.51 5.70
N THR A 49 -2.85 -4.26 4.40
CA THR A 49 -1.90 -3.40 3.67
C THR A 49 -2.61 -2.31 2.86
N ASP A 50 -1.90 -1.22 2.57
CA ASP A 50 -2.29 -0.20 1.59
C ASP A 50 -1.70 -0.42 0.19
N CYS A 51 -0.87 -1.46 0.03
CA CYS A 51 -0.27 -1.82 -1.25
C CYS A 51 -1.24 -2.64 -2.10
N ASP A 52 -1.23 -2.43 -3.41
CA ASP A 52 -1.97 -3.30 -4.33
C ASP A 52 -1.40 -4.72 -4.31
N LEU A 53 -2.23 -5.75 -4.38
CA LEU A 53 -1.78 -7.15 -4.29
C LEU A 53 -1.56 -7.76 -5.68
N SER A 54 -0.52 -8.60 -5.81
CA SER A 54 -0.28 -9.41 -7.01
C SER A 54 -0.24 -10.90 -6.72
N LEU A 55 -0.84 -11.67 -7.63
CA LEU A 55 -0.73 -13.12 -7.70
C LEU A 55 -0.76 -13.52 -9.18
N PRO A 56 0.18 -14.36 -9.66
CA PRO A 56 0.18 -14.81 -11.04
C PRO A 56 -1.16 -15.42 -11.45
N GLY A 57 -1.70 -14.99 -12.59
CA GLY A 57 -3.00 -15.44 -13.10
C GLY A 57 -4.22 -14.67 -12.57
N CYS A 58 -4.05 -13.75 -11.61
CA CYS A 58 -5.12 -12.92 -11.06
C CYS A 58 -5.00 -11.47 -11.53
N ARG A 59 -6.07 -10.90 -12.10
CA ARG A 59 -6.11 -9.50 -12.55
C ARG A 59 -6.34 -8.50 -11.42
N SER A 60 -7.05 -8.91 -10.38
CA SER A 60 -7.44 -8.06 -9.25
C SER A 60 -7.62 -8.89 -7.99
N LEU A 61 -7.14 -8.37 -6.86
CA LEU A 61 -7.26 -8.98 -5.55
C LEU A 61 -7.58 -7.92 -4.51
N PHE A 62 -8.61 -8.18 -3.70
CA PHE A 62 -8.86 -7.42 -2.48
C PHE A 62 -8.20 -8.07 -1.27
N GLY A 63 -7.98 -9.38 -1.34
CA GLY A 63 -7.32 -10.16 -0.31
C GLY A 63 -6.98 -11.55 -0.83
N TYR A 64 -6.30 -12.32 0.01
CA TYR A 64 -6.01 -13.72 -0.20
C TYR A 64 -5.76 -14.43 1.13
N ALA A 65 -6.20 -15.68 1.23
CA ALA A 65 -6.03 -16.51 2.41
C ALA A 65 -5.28 -17.81 2.08
N ASP A 66 -4.22 -18.09 2.85
CA ASP A 66 -3.58 -19.42 2.89
C ASP A 66 -4.01 -20.14 4.17
N ARG A 67 -4.90 -21.11 3.99
CA ARG A 67 -5.43 -21.94 5.08
C ARG A 67 -4.35 -22.78 5.76
N ARG A 68 -3.35 -23.29 5.02
CA ARG A 68 -2.29 -24.13 5.60
C ARG A 68 -1.42 -23.32 6.54
N ARG A 69 -1.13 -22.08 6.16
CA ARG A 69 -0.36 -21.13 6.98
C ARG A 69 -1.20 -20.42 8.03
N ARG A 70 -2.53 -20.48 7.91
CA ARG A 70 -3.51 -19.76 8.74
C ARG A 70 -3.32 -18.24 8.68
N VAL A 71 -2.94 -17.73 7.52
CA VAL A 71 -2.70 -16.31 7.29
C VAL A 71 -3.58 -15.82 6.15
N ALA A 72 -4.23 -14.69 6.36
CA ALA A 72 -4.91 -13.93 5.32
C ALA A 72 -4.27 -12.55 5.19
N VAL A 73 -4.21 -12.03 3.97
CA VAL A 73 -3.84 -10.65 3.68
C VAL A 73 -4.98 -9.96 2.96
N LEU A 74 -5.24 -8.70 3.30
CA LEU A 74 -6.23 -7.85 2.67
C LEU A 74 -5.60 -6.50 2.32
N SER A 75 -6.02 -5.90 1.20
CA SER A 75 -5.53 -4.61 0.73
C SER A 75 -6.63 -3.57 0.67
N THR A 76 -6.30 -2.37 1.15
CA THR A 76 -7.16 -1.18 1.02
C THR A 76 -7.03 -0.50 -0.34
N PHE A 77 -5.99 -0.81 -1.12
CA PHE A 77 -5.63 -0.06 -2.34
C PHE A 77 -6.81 0.09 -3.30
N ARG A 78 -7.47 -1.04 -3.62
CA ARG A 78 -8.61 -1.09 -4.55
C ARG A 78 -9.97 -0.88 -3.89
N LEU A 79 -10.05 -0.73 -2.56
CA LEU A 79 -11.31 -0.54 -1.81
C LEU A 79 -11.68 0.93 -1.58
N ARG A 80 -10.75 1.86 -1.85
CA ARG A 80 -10.91 3.31 -1.68
C ARG A 80 -11.89 3.91 -2.70
N GLY A 81 -12.22 5.19 -2.53
CA GLY A 81 -12.93 6.01 -3.53
C GLY A 81 -14.37 6.42 -3.21
N ALA A 82 -14.92 6.04 -2.05
CA ALA A 82 -16.29 6.38 -1.64
C ALA A 82 -16.40 6.94 -0.20
N GLY A 83 -15.30 7.51 0.31
CA GLY A 83 -15.20 8.00 1.69
C GLY A 83 -14.83 6.92 2.71
N ASP A 84 -14.51 7.37 3.93
CA ASP A 84 -13.97 6.50 4.98
C ASP A 84 -14.99 5.46 5.45
N ASP A 85 -16.26 5.81 5.61
CA ASP A 85 -17.29 4.87 6.05
C ASP A 85 -17.51 3.71 5.05
N ALA A 86 -17.46 4.02 3.75
CA ALA A 86 -17.53 2.99 2.72
C ALA A 86 -16.29 2.09 2.75
N LEU A 87 -15.10 2.69 2.89
CA LEU A 87 -13.86 1.94 3.04
C LEU A 87 -13.93 1.00 4.25
N ARG A 88 -14.46 1.48 5.38
CA ARG A 88 -14.60 0.66 6.60
C ARG A 88 -15.47 -0.57 6.38
N ARG A 89 -16.66 -0.39 5.80
CA ARG A 89 -17.59 -1.48 5.47
C ARG A 89 -16.96 -2.48 4.51
N ARG A 90 -16.28 -2.00 3.47
CA ARG A 90 -15.61 -2.83 2.47
C ARG A 90 -14.48 -3.67 3.07
N ILE A 91 -13.65 -3.07 3.92
CA ILE A 91 -12.58 -3.80 4.60
C ILE A 91 -13.17 -4.89 5.49
N ALA A 92 -14.21 -4.59 6.27
CA ALA A 92 -14.87 -5.60 7.12
C ALA A 92 -15.45 -6.75 6.29
N ASN A 93 -16.09 -6.44 5.16
CA ASN A 93 -16.67 -7.42 4.25
C ASN A 93 -15.60 -8.34 3.61
N VAL A 94 -14.49 -7.76 3.13
CA VAL A 94 -13.37 -8.53 2.58
C VAL A 94 -12.68 -9.36 3.67
N ALA A 95 -12.46 -8.80 4.87
CA ALA A 95 -11.90 -9.55 5.99
C ALA A 95 -12.77 -10.77 6.34
N ALA A 96 -14.10 -10.62 6.38
CA ALA A 96 -15.01 -11.74 6.62
C ALA A 96 -14.91 -12.82 5.54
N HIS A 97 -14.73 -12.44 4.27
CA HIS A 97 -14.47 -13.37 3.15
C HIS A 97 -13.18 -14.16 3.36
N GLU A 98 -12.06 -13.49 3.63
CA GLU A 98 -10.76 -14.15 3.81
C GLU A 98 -10.72 -15.04 5.07
N LEU A 99 -11.35 -14.60 6.16
CA LEU A 99 -11.50 -15.43 7.36
C LEU A 99 -12.36 -16.67 7.08
N GLY A 100 -13.34 -16.57 6.19
CA GLY A 100 -14.09 -17.71 5.70
C GLY A 100 -13.21 -18.73 4.98
N HIS A 101 -12.24 -18.29 4.17
CA HIS A 101 -11.25 -19.18 3.56
C HIS A 101 -10.34 -19.85 4.58
N LEU A 102 -9.87 -19.13 5.61
CA LEU A 102 -9.09 -19.73 6.71
C LEU A 102 -9.88 -20.78 7.49
N ASP A 103 -11.19 -20.60 7.62
CA ASP A 103 -12.11 -21.57 8.21
C ASP A 103 -12.39 -22.79 7.30
N GLY A 104 -12.01 -22.71 6.03
CA GLY A 104 -12.12 -23.82 5.07
C GLY A 104 -13.19 -23.70 4.02
N ARG A 105 -13.74 -22.51 3.84
CA ARG A 105 -14.82 -22.26 2.88
C ARG A 105 -14.23 -22.04 1.50
N ALA A 106 -14.84 -22.65 0.50
CA ALA A 106 -14.63 -22.29 -0.89
C ALA A 106 -15.51 -21.09 -1.27
N HIS A 107 -15.26 -20.54 -2.46
CA HIS A 107 -16.14 -19.54 -3.05
C HIS A 107 -17.58 -20.06 -3.19
N CYS A 108 -18.54 -19.14 -3.05
CA CYS A 108 -19.96 -19.41 -3.17
C CYS A 108 -20.55 -18.75 -4.42
N SER A 109 -21.40 -19.49 -5.13
CA SER A 109 -22.13 -18.96 -6.30
C SER A 109 -23.27 -17.99 -5.94
N ARG A 110 -23.70 -17.94 -4.68
CA ARG A 110 -24.79 -17.05 -4.27
C ARG A 110 -24.31 -15.62 -4.07
N PRO A 111 -24.86 -14.61 -4.76
CA PRO A 111 -24.36 -13.24 -4.76
C PRO A 111 -24.53 -12.53 -3.41
N ASP A 112 -25.49 -12.94 -2.59
CA ASP A 112 -25.77 -12.39 -1.26
C ASP A 112 -24.79 -12.89 -0.19
N CYS A 113 -24.03 -13.96 -0.46
CA CYS A 113 -23.15 -14.58 0.50
C CYS A 113 -21.79 -13.89 0.56
N VAL A 114 -21.23 -13.70 1.76
CA VAL A 114 -19.87 -13.13 1.93
C VAL A 114 -18.79 -13.92 1.18
N MET A 115 -18.97 -15.24 0.99
CA MET A 115 -18.05 -16.09 0.21
C MET A 115 -18.20 -15.96 -1.30
N HIS A 116 -19.11 -15.12 -1.80
CA HIS A 116 -19.19 -14.80 -3.23
C HIS A 116 -17.97 -13.98 -3.67
N PRO A 117 -17.20 -14.37 -4.70
CA PRO A 117 -16.07 -13.58 -5.14
C PRO A 117 -16.53 -12.23 -5.71
N ALA A 118 -15.92 -11.13 -5.27
CA ALA A 118 -16.21 -9.79 -5.76
C ALA A 118 -15.07 -9.31 -6.67
N ARG A 119 -15.41 -8.71 -7.81
CA ARG A 119 -14.47 -8.26 -8.84
C ARG A 119 -14.15 -6.77 -8.74
N ASN A 120 -15.05 -6.01 -8.13
CA ASN A 120 -14.97 -4.57 -7.98
C ASN A 120 -15.61 -4.14 -6.64
N PRO A 121 -15.37 -2.91 -6.16
CA PRO A 121 -15.92 -2.46 -4.88
C PRO A 121 -17.45 -2.43 -4.82
N ALA A 122 -18.14 -2.21 -5.94
CA ALA A 122 -19.61 -2.21 -5.98
C ALA A 122 -20.17 -3.62 -5.70
N GLU A 123 -19.50 -4.68 -6.14
CA GLU A 123 -19.85 -6.07 -5.79
C GLU A 123 -19.55 -6.39 -4.32
N VAL A 124 -18.53 -5.76 -3.72
CA VAL A 124 -18.29 -5.85 -2.27
C VAL A 124 -19.42 -5.16 -1.49
N ASP A 125 -19.88 -4.01 -1.98
CA ASP A 125 -20.98 -3.25 -1.37
C ASP A 125 -22.33 -3.97 -1.50
N ALA A 126 -22.53 -4.73 -2.58
CA ALA A 126 -23.80 -5.39 -2.88
C ALA A 126 -24.01 -6.72 -2.13
N ARG A 127 -22.94 -7.36 -1.62
CA ARG A 127 -23.03 -8.66 -0.91
C ARG A 127 -23.11 -8.48 0.60
N SER A 128 -23.84 -9.36 1.31
CA SER A 128 -23.85 -9.36 2.78
C SER A 128 -22.49 -9.77 3.35
N MET A 129 -22.24 -9.41 4.61
CA MET A 129 -21.15 -9.98 5.41
C MET A 129 -21.49 -11.38 5.96
N ASP A 130 -22.72 -11.84 5.75
CA ASP A 130 -23.21 -13.12 6.24
C ASP A 130 -22.92 -14.29 5.29
N LEU A 131 -22.76 -15.48 5.87
CA LEU A 131 -22.81 -16.73 5.13
C LEU A 131 -24.25 -17.08 4.77
N CYS A 132 -24.48 -17.60 3.57
CA CYS A 132 -25.77 -18.20 3.22
C CYS A 132 -25.99 -19.52 3.99
N ALA A 133 -27.23 -20.00 4.05
CA ALA A 133 -27.59 -21.25 4.76
C ALA A 133 -26.71 -22.45 4.34
N ARG A 134 -26.36 -22.58 3.05
CA ARG A 134 -25.48 -23.65 2.56
C ARG A 134 -24.06 -23.54 3.11
N CYS A 135 -23.50 -22.33 3.14
CA CYS A 135 -22.19 -22.15 3.74
C CYS A 135 -22.29 -22.34 5.26
N GLN A 136 -23.38 -21.91 5.90
CA GLN A 136 -23.60 -22.15 7.32
C GLN A 136 -23.72 -23.66 7.67
N ALA A 137 -24.22 -24.50 6.76
CA ALA A 137 -24.29 -25.94 6.95
C ALA A 137 -22.87 -26.53 7.07
N GLY A 138 -22.54 -27.06 8.25
CA GLY A 138 -21.19 -27.51 8.62
C GLY A 138 -20.43 -26.56 9.55
N THR A 139 -21.03 -25.44 9.95
CA THR A 139 -20.40 -24.46 10.85
C THR A 139 -20.69 -24.82 12.31
N SER A 140 -19.66 -24.79 13.17
CA SER A 140 -19.90 -24.79 14.62
C SER A 140 -20.68 -23.52 15.01
N ARG A 141 -21.60 -23.60 15.99
CA ARG A 141 -22.45 -22.47 16.48
C ARG A 141 -21.70 -21.15 16.75
N ARG A 142 -20.37 -21.18 16.83
CA ARG A 142 -19.45 -20.08 17.17
C ARG A 142 -19.37 -18.97 16.11
N TRP A 143 -19.60 -19.25 14.82
CA TRP A 143 -19.44 -18.24 13.75
C TRP A 143 -20.46 -17.09 13.86
N ARG A 144 -21.67 -17.34 14.37
CA ARG A 144 -22.71 -16.33 14.61
C ARG A 144 -22.29 -15.24 15.61
N ALA A 145 -21.47 -15.58 16.60
CA ALA A 145 -20.97 -14.64 17.60
C ALA A 145 -19.62 -14.03 17.19
N LEU A 146 -18.78 -14.76 16.46
CA LEU A 146 -17.42 -14.34 16.10
C LEU A 146 -17.37 -13.40 14.91
N ALA A 147 -18.22 -13.58 13.89
CA ALA A 147 -18.34 -12.61 12.79
C ALA A 147 -18.90 -11.27 13.31
N ALA A 148 -19.87 -11.31 14.22
CA ALA A 148 -20.42 -10.12 14.88
C ALA A 148 -19.44 -9.44 15.82
N LEU A 149 -18.69 -10.20 16.64
CA LEU A 149 -17.68 -9.67 17.56
C LEU A 149 -16.41 -9.18 16.85
N ALA A 150 -15.96 -9.88 15.81
CA ALA A 150 -14.87 -9.42 14.95
C ALA A 150 -15.30 -8.18 14.16
N ALA A 151 -16.52 -8.10 13.62
CA ALA A 151 -17.04 -6.90 12.98
C ALA A 151 -17.15 -5.72 13.97
N LEU A 152 -17.57 -5.96 15.21
CA LEU A 152 -17.71 -4.91 16.25
C LEU A 152 -16.33 -4.44 16.79
N LEU A 153 -15.38 -5.35 17.04
CA LEU A 153 -14.02 -5.02 17.46
C LEU A 153 -13.18 -4.37 16.34
N PHE A 154 -13.40 -4.80 15.10
CA PHE A 154 -12.78 -4.24 13.90
C PHE A 154 -13.33 -2.84 13.59
N ALA A 155 -14.64 -2.62 13.73
CA ALA A 155 -15.28 -1.34 13.48
C ALA A 155 -14.86 -0.23 14.46
N VAL A 156 -14.58 -0.55 15.73
CA VAL A 156 -14.42 0.48 16.78
C VAL A 156 -12.97 0.89 17.06
N PHE A 157 -11.97 -0.02 17.00
CA PHE A 157 -10.59 0.34 17.43
C PHE A 157 -9.49 0.08 16.39
N ALA A 158 -9.50 -1.05 15.67
CA ALA A 158 -8.39 -1.42 14.80
C ALA A 158 -8.38 -0.65 13.48
N LEU A 159 -9.56 -0.35 12.96
CA LEU A 159 -9.75 0.28 11.66
C LEU A 159 -9.53 1.80 11.70
N ASP A 160 -9.90 2.45 12.82
CA ASP A 160 -9.62 3.87 13.01
C ASP A 160 -8.12 4.11 13.20
N ALA A 161 -7.47 3.31 14.05
CA ALA A 161 -6.02 3.36 14.22
C ALA A 161 -5.25 2.98 12.95
N ALA A 162 -5.72 2.01 12.15
CA ALA A 162 -5.08 1.63 10.90
C ALA A 162 -5.30 2.68 9.79
N ILE A 163 -6.52 3.23 9.63
CA ILE A 163 -6.81 4.33 8.69
C ILE A 163 -6.02 5.57 9.11
N GLN A 164 -5.98 5.89 10.41
CA GLN A 164 -5.23 7.01 10.94
C GLN A 164 -3.73 6.79 10.82
N ALA A 165 -3.20 5.58 11.05
CA ALA A 165 -1.79 5.26 10.79
C ALA A 165 -1.44 5.37 9.29
N LEU A 166 -2.34 5.00 8.39
CA LEU A 166 -2.17 5.20 6.94
C LEU A 166 -2.27 6.68 6.52
N HIS A 167 -3.14 7.46 7.16
CA HIS A 167 -3.35 8.88 6.88
C HIS A 167 -2.28 9.78 7.53
N SER A 168 -1.74 9.39 8.69
CA SER A 168 -0.74 10.15 9.47
C SER A 168 0.71 9.83 9.11
N ARG A 169 0.97 8.90 8.18
CA ARG A 169 2.30 8.76 7.60
C ARG A 169 2.69 10.10 6.96
N PRO A 170 3.76 10.76 7.43
CA PRO A 170 4.17 12.04 6.86
C PRO A 170 4.50 11.80 5.40
N LYS A 171 3.70 12.33 4.47
CA LYS A 171 3.99 12.28 3.04
C LYS A 171 4.98 13.40 2.75
N PRO A 172 6.29 13.13 2.68
CA PRO A 172 7.26 14.21 2.50
C PRO A 172 7.10 14.87 1.14
N PHE A 173 6.62 14.13 0.13
CA PHE A 173 6.31 14.66 -1.18
C PHE A 173 4.86 15.14 -1.28
N SER A 174 4.69 16.35 -1.79
CA SER A 174 3.39 16.94 -2.12
C SER A 174 3.48 17.67 -3.46
N TRP A 175 2.36 18.14 -4.00
CA TRP A 175 2.38 18.99 -5.19
C TRP A 175 1.54 20.24 -4.97
N ARG A 176 1.84 21.28 -5.75
CA ARG A 176 1.10 22.55 -5.75
C ARG A 176 0.97 23.07 -7.17
N GLN A 177 -0.22 23.54 -7.52
CA GLN A 177 -0.43 24.24 -8.78
C GLN A 177 0.36 25.56 -8.80
N ASP A 178 1.04 25.86 -9.90
CA ASP A 178 1.80 27.10 -10.10
C ASP A 178 1.61 27.60 -11.54
N GLY A 179 0.57 28.41 -11.74
CA GLY A 179 0.15 28.88 -13.07
C GLY A 179 -0.27 27.72 -13.98
N PRO A 180 0.24 27.62 -15.23
CA PRO A 180 -0.04 26.50 -16.13
C PRO A 180 0.73 25.21 -15.78
N SER A 181 1.67 25.29 -14.83
CA SER A 181 2.51 24.18 -14.39
C SER A 181 2.14 23.71 -12.99
N ALA A 182 2.68 22.56 -12.58
CA ALA A 182 2.56 22.06 -11.22
C ALA A 182 3.96 21.76 -10.66
N ALA A 183 4.19 22.18 -9.42
CA ALA A 183 5.44 21.93 -8.71
C ALA A 183 5.29 20.68 -7.84
N VAL A 184 6.23 19.74 -7.97
CA VAL A 184 6.47 18.67 -7.01
C VAL A 184 7.34 19.23 -5.89
N LEU A 185 6.92 19.03 -4.65
CA LEU A 185 7.51 19.59 -3.45
C LEU A 185 8.00 18.46 -2.55
N TYR A 186 9.15 18.66 -1.89
CA TYR A 186 9.59 17.90 -0.72
C TYR A 186 9.54 18.83 0.50
N HIS A 187 8.72 18.52 1.51
CA HIS A 187 8.49 19.38 2.68
C HIS A 187 8.27 20.88 2.36
N ARG A 188 7.46 21.16 1.31
CA ARG A 188 7.14 22.51 0.79
C ARG A 188 8.24 23.18 -0.04
N GLU A 189 9.38 22.53 -0.25
CA GLU A 189 10.43 23.03 -1.15
C GLU A 189 10.29 22.39 -2.54
N PRO A 190 10.27 23.18 -3.64
CA PRO A 190 10.10 22.65 -4.98
C PRO A 190 11.33 21.87 -5.43
N VAL A 191 11.11 20.61 -5.84
CA VAL A 191 12.14 19.71 -6.38
C VAL A 191 12.05 19.54 -7.90
N LEU A 192 10.86 19.70 -8.47
CA LEU A 192 10.61 19.58 -9.90
C LEU A 192 9.37 20.38 -10.31
N ARG A 193 9.33 20.87 -11.55
CA ARG A 193 8.15 21.47 -12.17
C ARG A 193 7.74 20.66 -13.39
N LEU A 194 6.44 20.48 -13.58
CA LEU A 194 5.87 19.70 -14.67
C LEU A 194 4.74 20.45 -15.34
N ALA A 195 4.58 20.21 -16.64
CA ALA A 195 3.39 20.62 -17.37
C ALA A 195 2.20 19.74 -16.93
N GLY A 196 1.33 20.29 -16.10
CA GLY A 196 0.05 19.70 -15.69
C GLY A 196 0.01 19.07 -14.29
N ALA A 197 -1.13 19.26 -13.62
CA ALA A 197 -1.40 18.79 -12.26
C ALA A 197 -1.42 17.26 -12.14
N GLU A 198 -1.98 16.56 -13.12
CA GLU A 198 -2.10 15.09 -13.09
C GLU A 198 -0.73 14.40 -13.08
N ARG A 199 0.23 14.93 -13.86
CA ARG A 199 1.61 14.41 -13.89
C ARG A 199 2.33 14.64 -12.56
N ALA A 200 2.16 15.82 -11.95
CA ALA A 200 2.71 16.10 -10.62
C ALA A 200 2.08 15.22 -9.53
N ARG A 201 0.77 14.97 -9.61
CA ARG A 201 0.07 14.07 -8.69
C ARG A 201 0.58 12.63 -8.79
N ALA A 202 0.72 12.11 -10.01
CA ALA A 202 1.25 10.77 -10.25
C ALA A 202 2.70 10.63 -9.75
N ALA A 203 3.55 11.63 -10.03
CA ALA A 203 4.93 11.66 -9.54
C ALA A 203 5.01 11.65 -8.01
N VAL A 204 4.21 12.48 -7.33
CA VAL A 204 4.15 12.52 -5.86
C VAL A 204 3.69 11.18 -5.28
N GLN A 205 2.76 10.50 -5.94
CA GLN A 205 2.31 9.18 -5.50
C GLN A 205 3.43 8.15 -5.60
N ALA A 206 4.16 8.12 -6.72
CA ALA A 206 5.30 7.22 -6.91
C ALA A 206 6.45 7.52 -5.94
N LEU A 207 6.78 8.80 -5.74
CA LEU A 207 7.83 9.24 -4.82
C LEU A 207 7.53 8.91 -3.36
N ASN A 208 6.29 9.14 -2.90
CA ASN A 208 5.90 8.73 -1.56
C ASN A 208 5.91 7.21 -1.40
N ALA A 209 5.52 6.43 -2.43
CA ALA A 209 5.61 4.98 -2.38
C ALA A 209 7.07 4.50 -2.21
N LEU A 210 8.01 5.11 -2.94
CA LEU A 210 9.44 4.82 -2.83
C LEU A 210 10.08 5.28 -1.52
N PHE A 211 9.71 6.46 -1.02
CA PHE A 211 10.32 7.02 0.19
C PHE A 211 10.16 6.10 1.42
N PHE A 212 9.08 5.34 1.45
CA PHE A 212 8.83 4.36 2.52
C PHE A 212 9.47 2.98 2.27
N HIS A 213 10.18 2.78 1.15
CA HIS A 213 10.97 1.57 0.90
C HIS A 213 12.22 1.56 1.80
N LEU A 214 12.61 0.41 2.39
CA LEU A 214 13.84 0.36 3.23
C LEU A 214 15.11 0.44 2.39
N SER A 215 15.09 -0.18 1.20
CA SER A 215 16.21 -0.14 0.25
C SER A 215 15.68 0.26 -1.11
N PRO A 216 15.28 1.54 -1.31
CA PRO A 216 14.75 1.98 -2.60
C PRO A 216 15.78 1.69 -3.70
N PRO A 217 15.37 1.14 -4.86
CA PRO A 217 16.28 0.99 -5.98
C PRO A 217 16.85 2.35 -6.37
N ARG A 218 18.08 2.35 -6.91
CA ARG A 218 18.66 3.58 -7.46
C ARG A 218 17.80 4.10 -8.60
N LEU A 219 17.78 5.42 -8.70
CA LEU A 219 17.15 6.14 -9.78
C LEU A 219 17.98 5.97 -11.05
N GLU A 220 17.32 5.45 -12.07
CA GLU A 220 17.87 5.27 -13.40
C GLU A 220 17.19 6.24 -14.36
N VAL A 221 18.01 7.02 -15.06
CA VAL A 221 17.55 7.91 -16.11
C VAL A 221 17.59 7.14 -17.42
N VAL A 222 16.42 6.95 -18.02
CA VAL A 222 16.25 6.26 -19.30
C VAL A 222 15.92 7.27 -20.38
N HIS A 223 16.72 7.29 -21.45
CA HIS A 223 16.42 8.09 -22.63
C HIS A 223 15.29 7.45 -23.45
N GLN A 224 14.36 8.26 -23.96
CA GLN A 224 13.19 7.79 -24.70
C GLN A 224 12.96 8.61 -25.96
N SER A 225 12.20 8.06 -26.91
CA SER A 225 11.79 8.81 -28.10
C SER A 225 10.85 9.95 -27.69
N GLY A 226 11.35 11.18 -27.69
CA GLY A 226 10.59 12.38 -27.31
C GLY A 226 10.80 12.90 -25.88
N GLY A 227 11.78 12.37 -25.14
CA GLY A 227 12.09 12.86 -23.79
C GLY A 227 12.99 11.93 -22.98
N ALA A 228 12.80 11.95 -21.66
CA ALA A 228 13.50 11.08 -20.72
C ALA A 228 12.54 10.60 -19.63
N ALA A 229 12.85 9.48 -18.99
CA ALA A 229 12.13 9.02 -17.82
C ALA A 229 13.10 8.72 -16.68
N VAL A 230 12.61 8.89 -15.45
CA VAL A 230 13.32 8.44 -14.26
C VAL A 230 12.56 7.28 -13.66
N ARG A 231 13.28 6.20 -13.43
CA ARG A 231 12.76 4.94 -12.88
C ARG A 231 13.50 4.59 -11.60
N ALA A 232 12.88 3.81 -10.74
CA ALA A 232 13.58 3.13 -9.64
C ALA A 232 13.33 1.63 -9.80
N GLY A 233 14.34 0.91 -10.29
CA GLY A 233 14.17 -0.45 -10.77
C GLY A 233 13.07 -0.47 -11.85
N HIS A 234 12.00 -1.22 -11.59
CA HIS A 234 10.90 -1.35 -12.54
C HIS A 234 9.81 -0.28 -12.40
N ALA A 235 9.80 0.52 -11.33
CA ALA A 235 8.81 1.56 -11.13
C ALA A 235 9.13 2.80 -11.98
N LEU A 236 8.18 3.23 -12.81
CA LEU A 236 8.24 4.53 -13.48
C LEU A 236 7.87 5.62 -12.48
N LEU A 237 8.79 6.55 -12.22
CA LEU A 237 8.50 7.67 -11.31
C LEU A 237 7.95 8.86 -12.06
N ILE A 238 8.58 9.16 -13.19
CA ILE A 238 8.25 10.33 -13.96
C ILE A 238 8.75 10.21 -15.40
N GLU A 239 7.96 10.76 -16.30
CA GLU A 239 8.33 11.03 -17.68
C GLU A 239 8.47 12.53 -17.84
N LEU A 240 9.56 12.94 -18.47
CA LEU A 240 9.96 14.32 -18.71
C LEU A 240 10.06 14.54 -20.20
N THR A 241 9.42 15.62 -20.65
CA THR A 241 9.40 16.06 -22.04
C THR A 241 10.22 17.34 -22.18
N PRO A 242 10.64 17.72 -23.40
CA PRO A 242 11.30 19.00 -23.64
C PRO A 242 10.50 20.21 -23.12
N ALA A 243 9.16 20.10 -23.05
CA ALA A 243 8.30 21.16 -22.52
C ALA A 243 8.41 21.37 -20.99
N ASP A 244 8.95 20.38 -20.27
CA ASP A 244 9.18 20.49 -18.82
C ASP A 244 10.54 21.13 -18.49
N ALA A 245 11.47 21.16 -19.45
CA ALA A 245 12.81 21.71 -19.31
C ALA A 245 12.86 23.15 -19.83
N ALA A 246 13.38 24.09 -19.02
CA ALA A 246 13.44 25.51 -19.38
C ALA A 246 14.26 25.77 -20.66
N ASP A 247 15.19 24.88 -20.97
CA ASP A 247 16.09 24.94 -22.12
C ASP A 247 15.77 23.87 -23.19
N GLY A 248 14.71 23.08 -22.99
CA GLY A 248 14.31 21.98 -23.88
C GLY A 248 15.05 20.65 -23.65
N ASP A 249 16.03 20.58 -22.75
CA ASP A 249 16.81 19.35 -22.50
C ASP A 249 16.18 18.49 -21.41
N ALA A 250 15.22 17.65 -21.81
CA ALA A 250 14.53 16.73 -20.92
C ALA A 250 15.49 15.71 -20.25
N LEU A 251 16.57 15.32 -20.92
CA LEU A 251 17.51 14.33 -20.40
C LEU A 251 18.36 14.93 -19.29
N ARG A 252 18.82 16.18 -19.45
CA ARG A 252 19.50 16.90 -18.38
C ARG A 252 18.57 17.14 -17.19
N LEU A 253 17.35 17.60 -17.43
CA LEU A 253 16.36 17.77 -16.36
C LEU A 253 16.11 16.45 -15.59
N ALA A 254 16.07 15.32 -16.30
CA ALA A 254 15.91 14.00 -15.67
C ALA A 254 17.10 13.61 -14.80
N ARG A 255 18.33 13.91 -15.24
CA ARG A 255 19.55 13.70 -14.44
C ARG A 255 19.58 14.59 -13.22
N ASP A 256 19.34 15.89 -13.38
CA ASP A 256 19.30 16.86 -12.29
C ASP A 256 18.23 16.46 -11.25
N PHE A 257 17.06 16.03 -11.71
CA PHE A 257 16.00 15.52 -10.84
C PHE A 257 16.44 14.26 -10.09
N ALA A 258 17.01 13.27 -10.79
CA ALA A 258 17.46 12.02 -10.17
C ALA A 258 18.55 12.30 -9.12
N GLU A 259 19.57 13.11 -9.45
CA GLU A 259 20.63 13.51 -8.51
C GLU A 259 20.09 14.26 -7.30
N ARG A 260 19.04 15.07 -7.48
CA ARG A 260 18.42 15.82 -6.38
C ARG A 260 17.54 14.97 -5.48
N VAL A 261 16.84 13.98 -6.05
CA VAL A 261 15.85 13.17 -5.33
C VAL A 261 16.44 11.87 -4.78
N GLU A 262 17.43 11.28 -5.43
CA GLU A 262 18.13 10.08 -4.98
C GLU A 262 18.56 10.20 -3.51
N PRO A 263 19.26 11.25 -3.05
CA PRO A 263 19.67 11.35 -1.65
C PRO A 263 18.51 11.50 -0.66
N LEU A 264 17.34 11.97 -1.13
CA LEU A 264 16.12 12.09 -0.32
C LEU A 264 15.46 10.73 -0.13
N LEU A 265 15.53 9.86 -1.15
CA LEU A 265 15.03 8.49 -1.10
C LEU A 265 16.01 7.56 -0.39
N GLN A 266 17.30 7.73 -0.65
CA GLN A 266 18.42 6.97 -0.07
C GLN A 266 18.86 7.49 1.30
N GLY A 267 18.08 8.37 1.95
CA GLY A 267 18.40 9.01 3.23
C GLY A 267 18.63 8.08 4.42
N LYS A 268 18.73 6.76 4.23
CA LYS A 268 19.03 5.75 5.25
C LYS A 268 20.53 5.41 5.37
N GLY A 269 21.39 6.10 4.62
CA GLY A 269 22.85 5.87 4.62
C GLY A 269 23.26 4.95 3.47
N THR A 270 24.56 4.94 3.17
CA THR A 270 25.12 3.96 2.23
C THR A 270 24.95 2.54 2.79
N ASP A 271 24.95 1.51 1.93
CA ASP A 271 24.85 0.09 2.36
C ASP A 271 25.91 -0.30 3.42
N THR A 272 26.96 0.51 3.56
CA THR A 272 28.06 0.36 4.52
C THR A 272 27.87 1.04 5.87
N GLU A 273 26.82 1.86 6.07
CA GLU A 273 26.74 2.79 7.22
C GLU A 273 25.46 2.68 8.09
N GLY A 274 24.66 1.60 8.01
CA GLY A 274 23.44 1.53 8.82
C GLY A 274 22.89 0.13 9.07
N CYS A 275 22.85 -0.28 10.34
CA CYS A 275 22.10 -1.45 10.77
C CYS A 275 20.58 -1.20 10.62
N PRO A 276 19.81 -2.03 9.89
CA PRO A 276 18.40 -1.78 9.57
C PRO A 276 17.47 -1.58 10.78
N SER A 277 17.86 -2.08 11.96
CA SER A 277 17.05 -1.99 13.18
C SER A 277 17.12 -0.63 13.90
N CYS A 278 18.09 0.25 13.55
CA CYS A 278 18.35 1.48 14.31
C CYS A 278 17.72 2.77 13.72
N HIS A 279 17.09 2.72 12.54
CA HIS A 279 16.66 3.93 11.82
C HIS A 279 15.25 4.44 12.16
N ILE A 280 14.40 3.65 12.85
CA ILE A 280 13.09 4.14 13.33
C ILE A 280 13.25 5.32 14.32
N HIS A 281 14.32 5.35 15.10
CA HIS A 281 14.57 6.42 16.09
C HIS A 281 15.24 7.67 15.52
N ARG A 282 15.75 7.65 14.28
CA ARG A 282 16.47 8.78 13.66
C ARG A 282 15.80 9.36 12.42
N ILE A 283 14.52 9.04 12.20
CA ILE A 283 13.77 9.56 11.04
C ILE A 283 13.81 11.10 10.95
N ARG A 284 13.83 11.80 12.09
CA ARG A 284 13.94 13.26 12.14
C ARG A 284 15.32 13.78 11.73
N GLU A 285 16.40 13.10 12.12
CA GLU A 285 17.78 13.46 11.73
C GLU A 285 18.00 13.20 10.22
N VAL A 286 17.41 12.12 9.70
CA VAL A 286 17.39 11.81 8.26
C VAL A 286 16.61 12.87 7.48
N GLU A 287 15.42 13.24 7.94
CA GLU A 287 14.63 14.32 7.34
C GLU A 287 15.36 15.67 7.37
N GLU A 288 16.09 15.97 8.45
CA GLU A 288 16.88 17.19 8.61
C GLU A 288 18.10 17.21 7.67
N ALA A 289 18.86 16.12 7.59
CA ALA A 289 19.99 15.97 6.66
C ALA A 289 19.53 16.08 5.20
N ALA A 290 18.39 15.49 4.85
CA ALA A 290 17.76 15.60 3.55
C ALA A 290 17.36 17.05 3.22
N ARG A 291 16.75 17.77 4.19
CA ARG A 291 16.40 19.20 4.03
C ARG A 291 17.62 20.10 3.86
N LEU A 292 18.69 19.87 4.63
CA LEU A 292 19.93 20.65 4.50
C LEU A 292 20.56 20.47 3.12
N ARG A 293 20.54 19.25 2.58
CA ARG A 293 20.98 18.98 1.20
C ARG A 293 20.13 19.71 0.16
N VAL A 294 18.80 19.82 0.32
CA VAL A 294 17.98 20.57 -0.64
C VAL A 294 18.35 22.07 -0.66
N LYS A 295 18.72 22.65 0.49
CA LYS A 295 19.07 24.08 0.60
C LYS A 295 20.46 24.42 0.08
N LEU A 296 21.41 23.49 0.13
CA LEU A 296 22.80 23.68 -0.35
C LEU A 296 22.91 23.77 -1.87
N TRP A 297 21.84 23.43 -2.60
CA TRP A 297 21.81 23.40 -4.06
C TRP A 297 20.93 24.51 -4.67
N ARG A 298 20.65 25.57 -3.90
CA ARG A 298 20.11 26.85 -4.42
C ARG A 298 21.25 27.79 -4.78
#